data_AF-A0A8S3E699-F1
#
_entry.id   AF-A0A8S3E699-F1
#
_cell.length_a   1.000
_cell.length_b   1.000
_cell.length_c   1.000
_cell.angle_alpha   90.00
_cell.angle_beta   90.00
_cell.angle_gamma   90.00
#
_symmetry.space_group_name_H-M   'P 1'
#
loop_
_entity.id
_entity.type
_entity.pdbx_description
1 polymer ?
#
loop_
_entity_poly.entity_id
_entity_poly.type
_entity_poly.pdbx_seq_one_letter_code
_entity_poly.pdbx_strand_id
1 'polypeptide(L)'
;TKDGHEDKRILLETINIVEELINDVSQATSAQLCSNVITRLVYTNDEQKHSLIEKQTRIICQGELKNNRGQKLHVFLFDDVLVFTRMATRNGLKSYQLTNYPIPVTSLIVEDIDDGVKIPELSSGSFSRTLAGSKPARNVFRCSSSSSIDNNNSRNTSMLLQARDMYDKQQWLSAFRSITPMNK
;
A
#
# COMPACT_ATOMS: atom_id res chain seq x y z
N THR A 1 -9.89 35.96 16.50
CA THR A 1 -9.82 37.44 16.54
C THR A 1 -11.08 38.00 15.94
N LYS A 2 -11.70 39.05 16.51
CA LYS A 2 -12.91 39.66 15.93
C LYS A 2 -12.64 40.21 14.52
N ASP A 3 -13.65 40.26 13.67
CA ASP A 3 -13.54 40.86 12.34
C ASP A 3 -13.17 42.34 12.45
N GLY A 4 -12.15 42.76 11.70
CA GLY A 4 -11.63 44.14 11.69
C GLY A 4 -10.44 44.42 12.62
N HIS A 5 -10.00 43.45 13.43
CA HIS A 5 -8.78 43.60 14.25
C HIS A 5 -7.52 43.48 13.38
N GLU A 6 -6.54 44.37 13.59
CA GLU A 6 -5.30 44.43 12.82
C GLU A 6 -4.52 43.09 12.84
N ASP A 7 -4.46 42.46 14.01
CA ASP A 7 -3.86 41.13 14.19
C ASP A 7 -4.51 40.02 13.36
N LYS A 8 -5.76 40.18 12.88
CA LYS A 8 -6.41 39.13 12.09
C LYS A 8 -5.62 38.83 10.81
N ARG A 9 -5.11 39.88 10.14
CA ARG A 9 -4.32 39.71 8.92
C ARG A 9 -2.97 39.06 9.24
N ILE A 10 -2.30 39.54 10.28
CA ILE A 10 -0.99 39.02 10.71
C ILE A 10 -1.08 37.55 11.11
N LEU A 11 -2.14 37.16 11.82
CA LEU A 11 -2.36 35.77 12.23
C LEU A 11 -2.65 34.85 11.03
N LEU A 12 -3.43 35.30 10.05
CA LEU A 12 -3.67 34.50 8.84
C LEU A 12 -2.40 34.33 8.01
N GLU A 13 -1.59 35.38 7.88
CA GLU A 13 -0.28 35.30 7.21
C GLU A 13 0.67 34.37 7.96
N THR A 14 0.71 34.46 9.29
CA THR A 14 1.52 33.56 10.13
C THR A 14 1.07 32.11 10.00
N ILE A 15 -0.24 31.85 9.98
CA ILE A 15 -0.79 30.50 9.78
C ILE A 15 -0.33 29.95 8.42
N ASN A 16 -0.44 30.71 7.34
CA ASN A 16 -0.01 30.26 6.01
C ASN A 16 1.49 29.93 5.99
N ILE A 17 2.35 30.79 6.55
CA ILE A 17 3.80 30.54 6.63
C ILE A 17 4.10 29.26 7.42
N VAL A 18 3.40 29.06 8.54
CA VAL A 18 3.57 27.86 9.36
C VAL A 18 3.09 26.61 8.62
N GLU A 19 1.97 26.68 7.91
CA GLU A 19 1.44 25.57 7.10
C GLU A 19 2.39 25.21 5.94
N GLU A 20 2.94 26.20 5.24
CA GLU A 20 3.96 26.01 4.21
C GLU A 20 5.20 25.31 4.78
N LEU A 21 5.73 25.79 5.91
CA LEU A 21 6.88 25.17 6.57
C LEU A 21 6.60 23.73 7.00
N ILE A 22 5.41 23.46 7.56
CA ILE A 22 5.00 22.09 7.95
C ILE A 22 4.95 21.19 6.71
N ASN A 23 4.42 21.68 5.60
CA ASN A 23 4.34 20.92 4.35
C ASN A 23 5.73 20.60 3.80
N ASP A 24 6.65 21.56 3.78
CA ASP A 24 8.03 21.37 3.32
C ASP A 24 8.77 20.31 4.16
N VAL A 25 8.68 20.43 5.49
CA VAL A 25 9.28 19.45 6.41
C VAL A 25 8.66 18.06 6.23
N SER A 26 7.34 18.00 6.05
CA SER A 26 6.61 16.75 5.84
C SER A 26 7.01 16.09 4.52
N GLN A 27 7.20 16.87 3.45
CA GLN A 27 7.63 16.38 2.15
C GLN A 27 9.07 15.85 2.21
N ALA A 28 9.99 16.60 2.83
CA ALA A 28 11.38 16.17 3.00
C ALA A 28 11.48 14.89 3.84
N THR A 29 10.71 14.81 4.93
CA THR A 29 10.63 13.61 5.78
C THR A 29 10.08 12.42 5.00
N SER A 30 9.03 12.63 4.21
CA SER A 30 8.43 11.60 3.36
C SER A 30 9.41 11.07 2.32
N ALA A 31 10.17 11.95 1.67
CA ALA A 31 11.20 11.58 0.70
C ALA A 31 12.33 10.76 1.34
N GLN A 32 12.78 11.15 2.53
CA GLN A 32 13.80 10.40 3.26
C GLN A 32 13.30 9.01 3.67
N LEU A 33 12.08 8.90 4.19
CA LEU A 33 11.46 7.62 4.54
C LEU A 33 11.32 6.72 3.31
N CYS A 34 10.84 7.28 2.20
CA CYS A 34 10.70 6.57 0.93
C CYS A 34 12.04 6.03 0.43
N SER A 35 13.06 6.89 0.36
CA SER A 35 14.41 6.50 -0.04
C SER A 35 15.01 5.41 0.88
N ASN A 36 14.79 5.52 2.19
CA ASN A 36 15.24 4.51 3.15
C ASN A 36 14.58 3.15 2.94
N VAL A 37 13.29 3.12 2.58
CA VAL A 37 12.59 1.87 2.25
C VAL A 37 13.08 1.29 0.94
N ILE A 38 13.17 2.10 -0.12
CA ILE A 38 13.60 1.66 -1.46
C ILE A 38 14.99 1.03 -1.43
N THR A 39 15.94 1.66 -0.74
CA THR A 39 17.31 1.14 -0.58
C THR A 39 17.39 -0.18 0.19
N ARG A 40 16.33 -0.55 0.90
CA ARG A 40 16.21 -1.81 1.67
C ARG A 40 15.35 -2.86 0.98
N LEU A 41 14.81 -2.57 -0.21
CA LEU A 41 14.11 -3.56 -1.03
C LEU A 41 15.10 -4.63 -1.53
N VAL A 42 14.68 -5.88 -1.48
CA VAL A 42 15.47 -7.02 -1.96
C VAL A 42 14.68 -7.73 -3.04
N TYR A 43 15.23 -7.77 -4.24
CA TYR A 43 14.65 -8.43 -5.41
C TYR A 43 15.13 -9.88 -5.46
N THR A 44 14.20 -10.82 -5.68
CA THR A 44 14.53 -12.26 -5.76
C THR A 44 14.97 -12.64 -7.18
N ASN A 45 14.51 -11.91 -8.19
CA ASN A 45 14.95 -12.02 -9.58
C ASN A 45 14.97 -10.63 -10.24
N ASP A 46 15.60 -10.51 -11.40
CA ASP A 46 15.70 -9.23 -12.12
C ASP A 46 14.35 -8.77 -12.71
N GLU A 47 13.44 -9.70 -13.03
CA GLU A 47 12.09 -9.37 -13.52
C GLU A 47 11.26 -8.57 -12.49
N GLN A 48 11.58 -8.67 -11.20
CA GLN A 48 10.90 -7.90 -10.14
C GLN A 48 11.35 -6.45 -10.05
N LYS A 49 12.46 -6.08 -10.69
CA LYS A 49 12.90 -4.68 -10.74
C LYS A 49 11.92 -3.90 -11.60
N HIS A 50 11.48 -2.76 -11.08
CA HIS A 50 10.51 -1.92 -11.78
C HIS A 50 10.99 -0.47 -11.72
N SER A 51 11.11 0.17 -12.88
CA SER A 51 11.65 1.53 -13.01
C SER A 51 10.86 2.58 -12.24
N LEU A 52 9.56 2.34 -12.00
CA LEU A 52 8.73 3.20 -11.16
C LEU A 52 9.20 3.24 -9.70
N ILE A 53 9.72 2.15 -9.14
CA ILE A 53 10.10 2.08 -7.71
C ILE A 53 11.21 3.09 -7.40
N GLU A 54 12.22 3.18 -8.26
CA GLU A 54 13.39 4.05 -8.03
C GLU A 54 13.04 5.55 -8.07
N LYS A 55 11.91 5.91 -8.66
CA LYS A 55 11.44 7.30 -8.81
C LYS A 55 10.53 7.76 -7.68
N GLN A 56 10.10 6.87 -6.79
CA GLN A 56 9.13 7.20 -5.76
C GLN A 56 9.74 8.09 -4.67
N THR A 57 9.01 9.13 -4.27
CA THR A 57 9.42 10.09 -3.23
C THR A 57 8.49 10.09 -2.02
N ARG A 58 7.40 9.32 -2.04
CA ARG A 58 6.45 9.26 -0.95
C ARG A 58 5.83 7.88 -0.83
N ILE A 59 5.57 7.46 0.41
CA ILE A 59 4.77 6.29 0.74
C ILE A 59 3.40 6.80 1.19
N ILE A 60 2.36 6.50 0.42
CA ILE A 60 0.98 6.88 0.71
C ILE A 60 0.41 6.02 1.85
N CYS A 61 0.68 4.71 1.80
CA CYS A 61 0.27 3.78 2.84
C CYS A 61 1.28 2.65 2.95
N GLN A 62 1.49 2.16 4.16
CA GLN A 62 2.26 0.95 4.39
C GLN A 62 1.74 0.23 5.63
N GLY A 63 1.95 -1.08 5.68
CA GLY A 63 1.50 -1.86 6.80
C GLY A 63 1.58 -3.35 6.57
N GLU A 64 1.27 -4.08 7.63
CA GLU A 64 1.27 -5.53 7.62
C GLU A 64 -0.09 -6.06 7.18
N LEU A 65 -0.11 -6.89 6.14
CA LEU A 65 -1.30 -7.56 5.62
C LEU A 65 -1.06 -9.07 5.58
N LYS A 66 -2.13 -9.87 5.59
CA LYS A 66 -2.04 -11.32 5.38
C LYS A 66 -2.57 -11.68 4.01
N ASN A 67 -1.86 -12.49 3.25
CA ASN A 67 -2.42 -13.03 2.01
C ASN A 67 -3.38 -14.21 2.26
N ASN A 68 -4.02 -14.71 1.20
CA ASN A 68 -4.90 -15.89 1.26
C ASN A 68 -4.24 -17.18 1.77
N ARG A 69 -2.91 -17.27 1.78
CA ARG A 69 -2.15 -18.39 2.35
C ARG A 69 -1.81 -18.18 3.84
N GLY A 70 -2.27 -17.08 4.43
CA GLY A 70 -1.97 -16.70 5.81
C GLY A 70 -0.55 -16.15 6.01
N GLN A 71 0.20 -15.91 4.93
CA GLN A 71 1.55 -15.34 5.02
C GLN A 71 1.46 -13.85 5.33
N LYS A 72 2.27 -13.41 6.28
CA LYS A 72 2.39 -12.00 6.65
C LYS A 72 3.27 -11.28 5.62
N LEU A 73 2.74 -10.22 5.04
CA LEU A 73 3.40 -9.34 4.10
C LEU A 73 3.52 -7.95 4.73
N HIS A 74 4.60 -7.23 4.41
CA HIS A 74 4.67 -5.78 4.58
C HIS A 74 4.47 -5.15 3.21
N VAL A 75 3.38 -4.43 3.05
CA VAL A 75 2.96 -3.87 1.77
C VAL A 75 3.26 -2.37 1.77
N PHE A 76 3.74 -1.86 0.65
CA PHE A 76 4.02 -0.44 0.44
C PHE A 76 3.22 0.06 -0.76
N LEU A 77 2.41 1.09 -0.55
CA LEU A 77 1.76 1.85 -1.59
C LEU A 77 2.51 3.17 -1.75
N PHE A 78 3.22 3.29 -2.86
CA PHE A 78 3.82 4.55 -3.30
C PHE A 78 2.84 5.29 -4.21
N ASP A 79 3.26 6.44 -4.75
CA ASP A 79 2.43 7.23 -5.65
C ASP A 79 2.06 6.48 -6.94
N ASP A 80 3.03 5.81 -7.57
CA ASP A 80 2.82 5.16 -8.87
C ASP A 80 2.87 3.62 -8.83
N VAL A 81 3.18 3.02 -7.69
CA VAL A 81 3.40 1.56 -7.62
C VAL A 81 3.06 0.96 -6.25
N LEU A 82 2.41 -0.21 -6.28
CA LEU A 82 2.13 -1.06 -5.13
C LEU A 82 3.17 -2.19 -5.06
N VAL A 83 3.81 -2.36 -3.91
CA VAL A 83 4.89 -3.34 -3.70
C VAL A 83 4.56 -4.28 -2.53
N PHE A 84 4.67 -5.59 -2.78
CA PHE A 84 4.45 -6.64 -1.79
C PHE A 84 5.77 -7.21 -1.31
N THR A 85 6.02 -7.18 -0.01
CA THR A 85 7.27 -7.68 0.57
C THR A 85 7.04 -8.60 1.75
N ARG A 86 8.05 -9.40 2.07
CA ARG A 86 8.22 -10.01 3.39
C ARG A 86 9.36 -9.30 4.10
N MET A 87 9.17 -8.99 5.38
CA MET A 87 10.27 -8.48 6.19
C MET A 87 11.32 -9.57 6.39
N ALA A 88 12.58 -9.21 6.21
CA ALA A 88 13.75 -10.05 6.44
C ALA A 88 14.84 -9.24 7.16
N THR A 89 15.84 -9.92 7.71
CA THR A 89 17.01 -9.28 8.32
C THR A 89 18.24 -9.63 7.51
N ARG A 90 18.99 -8.62 7.06
CA ARG A 90 20.28 -8.79 6.36
C ARG A 90 21.33 -7.96 7.08
N ASN A 91 22.40 -8.60 7.54
CA ASN A 91 23.49 -7.97 8.29
C ASN A 91 23.00 -7.14 9.50
N GLY A 92 21.99 -7.65 10.22
CA GLY A 92 21.40 -6.96 11.38
C GLY A 92 20.45 -5.80 11.04
N LEU A 93 20.30 -5.46 9.76
CA LEU A 93 19.39 -4.40 9.30
C LEU A 93 18.09 -4.99 8.76
N LYS A 94 16.98 -4.26 8.94
CA LYS A 94 15.69 -4.58 8.33
C LYS A 94 15.80 -4.47 6.81
N SER A 95 15.23 -5.45 6.12
CA SER A 95 15.15 -5.51 4.66
C SER A 95 13.78 -6.03 4.24
N TYR A 96 13.37 -5.71 3.02
CA TYR A 96 12.03 -5.97 2.51
C TYR A 96 12.13 -6.74 1.21
N GLN A 97 12.04 -8.06 1.29
CA GLN A 97 12.17 -8.91 0.12
C GLN A 97 10.86 -8.98 -0.65
N LEU A 98 10.88 -8.65 -1.94
CA LEU A 98 9.70 -8.69 -2.80
C LEU A 98 9.18 -10.12 -2.94
N THR A 99 7.89 -10.31 -2.68
CA THR A 99 7.22 -11.62 -2.82
C THR A 99 6.53 -11.80 -4.16
N ASN A 100 6.22 -10.69 -4.83
CA ASN A 100 5.45 -10.64 -6.07
C ASN A 100 6.02 -9.53 -6.98
N TYR A 101 5.54 -9.46 -8.21
CA TYR A 101 5.82 -8.33 -9.09
C TYR A 101 5.13 -7.07 -8.56
N PRO A 102 5.79 -5.91 -8.60
CA PRO A 102 5.15 -4.63 -8.33
C PRO A 102 3.97 -4.39 -9.27
N ILE A 103 2.89 -3.77 -8.78
CA ILE A 103 1.73 -3.42 -9.60
C ILE A 103 1.72 -1.90 -9.79
N PRO A 104 1.88 -1.39 -11.02
CA PRO A 104 1.69 0.04 -11.31
C PRO A 104 0.29 0.50 -10.90
N VAL A 105 0.18 1.69 -10.30
CA VAL A 105 -1.13 2.25 -9.88
C VAL A 105 -2.04 2.50 -11.08
N THR A 106 -1.47 2.77 -12.26
CA THR A 106 -2.22 2.93 -13.52
C THR A 106 -2.95 1.68 -13.98
N SER A 107 -2.48 0.48 -13.60
CA SER A 107 -3.13 -0.80 -13.89
C SER A 107 -3.75 -1.45 -12.64
N LEU A 108 -3.63 -0.82 -11.47
CA LEU A 108 -4.11 -1.37 -10.21
C LEU A 108 -5.65 -1.36 -10.14
N ILE A 109 -6.22 -2.54 -9.93
CA ILE A 109 -7.63 -2.74 -9.63
C ILE A 109 -7.73 -3.15 -8.16
N VAL A 110 -8.63 -2.49 -7.42
CA VAL A 110 -8.91 -2.79 -6.01
C VAL A 110 -10.37 -3.15 -5.84
N GLU A 111 -10.63 -4.36 -5.33
CA GLU A 111 -11.99 -4.83 -5.01
C GLU A 111 -12.14 -4.92 -3.49
N ASP A 112 -13.11 -4.19 -2.94
CA ASP A 112 -13.52 -4.36 -1.55
C ASP A 112 -14.33 -5.65 -1.39
N ILE A 113 -13.99 -6.46 -0.39
CA ILE A 113 -14.67 -7.72 -0.09
C ILE A 113 -15.47 -7.57 1.20
N ASP A 114 -16.78 -7.77 1.12
CA ASP A 114 -17.66 -7.74 2.29
C ASP A 114 -17.33 -8.86 3.30
N ASP A 115 -17.42 -8.51 4.57
CA ASP A 115 -17.28 -9.47 5.67
C ASP A 115 -18.40 -10.51 5.61
N GLY A 116 -18.08 -11.77 5.91
CA GLY A 116 -19.06 -12.87 5.83
C GLY A 116 -19.08 -13.60 4.50
N VAL A 117 -18.55 -13.00 3.42
CA VAL A 117 -18.47 -13.66 2.10
C VAL A 117 -17.50 -14.85 2.17
N LYS A 118 -17.96 -16.02 1.72
CA LYS A 118 -17.10 -17.20 1.61
C LYS A 118 -16.33 -17.14 0.31
N ILE A 119 -15.02 -16.89 0.40
CA ILE A 119 -14.14 -16.89 -0.76
C ILE A 119 -13.34 -18.20 -0.80
N PRO A 120 -13.45 -19.01 -1.87
CA PRO A 120 -12.72 -20.29 -1.99
C PRO A 120 -11.19 -20.13 -1.84
N GLU A 121 -10.63 -19.03 -2.36
CA GLU A 121 -9.19 -18.72 -2.28
C GLU A 121 -8.69 -18.57 -0.84
N LEU A 122 -9.52 -18.07 0.09
CA LEU A 122 -9.17 -17.95 1.52
C LEU A 122 -9.22 -19.29 2.27
N SER A 123 -9.85 -20.32 1.68
CA SER A 123 -10.02 -21.65 2.29
C SER A 123 -8.85 -22.60 2.00
N SER A 124 -7.85 -22.18 1.20
CA SER A 124 -6.83 -23.06 0.62
C SER A 124 -5.54 -23.22 1.46
N GLY A 125 -5.55 -22.79 2.73
CA GLY A 125 -4.40 -22.95 3.63
C GLY A 125 -4.23 -24.40 4.14
N SER A 126 -2.99 -24.90 4.18
CA SER A 126 -2.64 -26.30 4.49
C SER A 126 -3.12 -26.87 5.83
N PHE A 127 -3.57 -26.05 6.78
CA PHE A 127 -4.10 -26.50 8.07
C PHE A 127 -5.64 -26.47 8.18
N SER A 128 -6.36 -26.00 7.16
CA SER A 128 -7.83 -25.90 7.19
C SER A 128 -8.55 -27.17 6.72
N ARG A 129 -7.83 -28.22 6.33
CA ARG A 129 -8.43 -29.47 5.81
C ARG A 129 -8.99 -30.40 6.90
N THR A 130 -8.79 -30.09 8.18
CA THR A 130 -9.34 -30.86 9.28
C THR A 130 -10.39 -30.04 10.04
N LEU A 131 -11.65 -30.39 9.81
CA LEU A 131 -12.83 -30.22 10.70
C LEU A 131 -13.54 -28.86 10.81
N ALA A 132 -13.09 -27.77 10.18
CA ALA A 132 -13.86 -26.51 10.17
C ALA A 132 -13.95 -25.95 8.75
N GLY A 133 -15.18 -25.73 8.26
CA GLY A 133 -15.43 -25.18 6.92
C GLY A 133 -14.75 -23.83 6.66
N SER A 134 -14.71 -23.41 5.39
CA SER A 134 -14.11 -22.15 4.94
C SER A 134 -14.47 -20.99 5.87
N LYS A 135 -13.47 -20.43 6.55
CA LYS A 135 -13.66 -19.22 7.36
C LYS A 135 -14.16 -18.09 6.45
N PRO A 136 -15.22 -17.37 6.82
CA PRO A 136 -15.68 -16.23 6.03
C PRO A 136 -14.60 -15.15 5.97
N ALA A 137 -14.61 -14.38 4.88
CA ALA A 137 -13.77 -13.19 4.76
C ALA A 137 -14.06 -12.22 5.91
N ARG A 138 -13.00 -11.62 6.44
CA ARG A 138 -13.09 -10.56 7.45
C ARG A 138 -11.96 -9.57 7.23
N ASN A 139 -12.31 -8.31 7.03
CA ASN A 139 -11.38 -7.22 6.71
C ASN A 139 -10.51 -7.52 5.47
N VAL A 140 -11.12 -8.05 4.41
CA VAL A 140 -10.43 -8.45 3.18
C VAL A 140 -10.67 -7.44 2.06
N PHE A 141 -9.68 -7.27 1.20
CA PHE A 141 -9.77 -6.65 -0.12
C PHE A 141 -8.87 -7.39 -1.11
N ARG A 142 -9.08 -7.19 -2.40
CA ARG A 142 -8.27 -7.78 -3.48
C ARG A 142 -7.55 -6.69 -4.24
N CYS A 143 -6.29 -6.93 -4.57
CA CYS A 143 -5.52 -6.12 -5.52
C CYS A 143 -5.18 -6.98 -6.73
N SER A 144 -5.41 -6.47 -7.94
CA SER A 144 -5.03 -7.12 -9.20
C SER A 144 -4.50 -6.10 -10.20
N SER A 145 -3.80 -6.58 -11.23
CA SER A 145 -3.39 -5.75 -12.37
C SER A 145 -4.38 -5.95 -13.52
N SER A 146 -4.82 -4.87 -14.16
CA SER A 146 -5.51 -4.94 -15.44
C SER A 146 -4.55 -5.53 -16.47
N SER A 147 -4.94 -6.64 -17.10
CA SER A 147 -4.06 -7.49 -17.90
C SER A 147 -3.69 -6.92 -19.27
N SER A 148 -4.01 -5.65 -19.55
CA SER A 148 -3.92 -5.05 -20.89
C SER A 148 -2.75 -4.07 -21.09
N ILE A 149 -2.02 -3.67 -20.04
CA ILE A 149 -1.05 -2.57 -20.14
C ILE A 149 0.40 -3.06 -20.36
N ASP A 150 0.77 -4.27 -19.91
CA ASP A 150 2.15 -4.75 -20.00
C ASP A 150 2.29 -5.99 -20.90
N ASN A 151 2.63 -5.75 -22.17
CA ASN A 151 2.95 -6.76 -23.18
C ASN A 151 4.19 -7.64 -22.84
N ASN A 152 4.82 -7.44 -21.68
CA ASN A 152 6.06 -8.14 -21.34
C ASN A 152 6.02 -9.03 -20.09
N ASN A 153 4.91 -9.10 -19.33
CA ASN A 153 4.78 -10.08 -18.23
C ASN A 153 3.38 -10.06 -17.57
N SER A 154 2.30 -10.25 -18.32
CA SER A 154 0.93 -10.36 -17.78
C SER A 154 0.68 -11.68 -17.03
N ARG A 155 1.48 -11.96 -16.00
CA ARG A 155 1.06 -12.90 -14.95
C ARG A 155 0.02 -12.14 -14.13
N ASN A 156 -1.26 -12.43 -14.33
CA ASN A 156 -2.35 -11.90 -13.51
C ASN A 156 -2.08 -12.14 -12.01
N THR A 157 -1.44 -11.18 -11.33
CA THR A 157 -1.19 -11.26 -9.90
C THR A 157 -2.38 -10.66 -9.16
N SER A 158 -3.50 -11.40 -9.14
CA SER A 158 -4.58 -11.12 -8.20
C SER A 158 -4.18 -11.62 -6.81
N MET A 159 -4.28 -10.75 -5.80
CA MET A 159 -3.94 -11.08 -4.42
C MET A 159 -5.05 -10.62 -3.48
N LEU A 160 -5.58 -11.57 -2.70
CA LEU A 160 -6.41 -11.27 -1.55
C LEU A 160 -5.53 -10.90 -0.36
N LEU A 161 -5.86 -9.77 0.25
CA LEU A 161 -5.17 -9.20 1.39
C LEU A 161 -6.16 -9.00 2.53
N GLN A 162 -5.78 -9.46 3.71
CA GLN A 162 -6.52 -9.32 4.95
C GLN A 162 -5.81 -8.32 5.85
N ALA A 163 -6.51 -7.24 6.20
CA ALA A 163 -6.09 -6.26 7.18
C ALA A 163 -6.31 -6.74 8.62
N ARG A 164 -5.70 -6.06 9.59
CA ARG A 164 -5.78 -6.44 11.02
C ARG A 164 -7.19 -6.29 11.58
N ASP A 165 -7.84 -5.19 11.23
CA ASP A 165 -9.19 -4.83 11.66
C ASP A 165 -9.89 -3.98 10.57
N MET A 166 -11.11 -3.54 10.87
CA MET A 166 -11.92 -2.74 9.94
C MET A 166 -11.30 -1.36 9.69
N TYR A 167 -10.67 -0.74 10.68
CA TYR A 167 -10.05 0.57 10.54
C TYR A 167 -8.81 0.48 9.63
N ASP A 168 -7.97 -0.53 9.85
CA ASP A 168 -6.80 -0.85 9.03
C ASP A 168 -7.24 -1.08 7.56
N LYS A 169 -8.31 -1.84 7.33
CA LYS A 169 -8.91 -1.99 5.99
C LYS A 169 -9.35 -0.67 5.38
N GLN A 170 -10.06 0.18 6.13
CA GLN A 170 -10.52 1.47 5.62
C GLN A 170 -9.37 2.44 5.32
N GLN A 171 -8.28 2.39 6.09
CA GLN A 171 -7.07 3.15 5.81
C GLN A 171 -6.47 2.75 4.46
N TRP A 172 -6.34 1.45 4.19
CA TRP A 172 -5.88 0.96 2.88
C TRP A 172 -6.81 1.36 1.74
N LEU A 173 -8.12 1.15 1.89
CA LEU A 173 -9.10 1.50 0.84
C LEU A 173 -9.12 3.00 0.55
N SER A 174 -9.01 3.84 1.58
CA SER A 174 -8.93 5.31 1.41
C SER A 174 -7.64 5.72 0.72
N ALA A 175 -6.52 5.09 1.05
CA ALA A 175 -5.24 5.32 0.42
C ALA A 175 -5.23 4.92 -1.06
N PHE A 176 -5.88 3.81 -1.44
CA PHE A 176 -6.06 3.48 -2.86
C PHE A 176 -6.92 4.51 -3.58
N ARG A 177 -8.04 4.92 -2.98
CA ARG A 177 -8.94 5.95 -3.56
C ARG A 177 -8.27 7.31 -3.75
N SER A 178 -7.26 7.66 -2.95
CA SER A 178 -6.54 8.94 -3.11
C SER A 178 -5.57 8.96 -4.30
N ILE A 179 -5.21 7.81 -4.86
CA ILE A 179 -4.22 7.73 -5.96
C ILE A 179 -4.74 7.04 -7.23
N THR A 180 -5.77 6.20 -7.12
CA THR A 180 -6.37 5.56 -8.29
C THR A 180 -7.28 6.59 -8.97
N PRO A 181 -7.05 6.91 -10.26
CA PRO A 181 -7.94 7.81 -10.99
C PRO A 181 -9.35 7.25 -10.95
N MET A 182 -10.33 8.06 -10.54
CA MET A 182 -11.74 7.67 -10.64
C MET A 182 -12.04 7.37 -12.10
N ASN A 183 -12.33 6.09 -12.41
CA ASN A 183 -12.95 5.72 -13.68
C ASN A 183 -14.27 6.52 -13.77
N LYS A 184 -14.26 7.59 -14.56
CA LYS A 184 -15.45 8.29 -15.03
C LYS A 184 -15.98 7.60 -16.27
#